data_AF-A0ABD5UEM8-F1
#
_entry.id   AF-A0ABD5UEM8-F1
#
_cell.length_a   1.000
_cell.length_b   1.000
_cell.length_c   1.000
_cell.angle_alpha   90.00
_cell.angle_beta   90.00
_cell.angle_gamma   90.00
#
_symmetry.space_group_name_H-M   'P 1'
#
loop_
_entity.id
_entity.type
_entity.pdbx_description
1 polymer ?
#
loop_
_entity_poly.entity_id
_entity_poly.type
_entity_poly.pdbx_seq_one_letter_code
_entity_poly.pdbx_strand_id
1 'polypeptide(L)'
;MSNEPDIQDGLATVLDCIQKSGRNVIDEIDDTTEDGEKIEGFVCSHGENNLIVYSTPGSHFFTVQYEYDVTPNAATAQKIQEKINRLPSDISGEVQIDADITNEDITEVRERIAELNKQRDDKQIQKVHTKLVDQLSDPNCGYQIRNDLNGPHGFMTQKKLFAYESDFSPSDFDAACQTIISVAMMPQQFLEDVYNVSVDLPGKGVDDSAGQKTAHRGFQ
;
A
#
# COMPACT_ATOMS: atom_id res chain seq x y z
N MET A 1 34.87 -14.30 -17.51
CA MET A 1 33.92 -14.97 -16.61
C MET A 1 33.28 -13.84 -15.82
N SER A 2 32.00 -13.58 -16.02
CA SER A 2 31.27 -12.63 -15.16
C SER A 2 31.15 -13.33 -13.80
N ASN A 3 31.74 -12.76 -12.75
CA ASN A 3 31.39 -13.18 -11.41
C ASN A 3 29.92 -12.81 -11.24
N GLU A 4 29.07 -13.79 -10.92
CA GLU A 4 27.71 -13.50 -10.48
C GLU A 4 27.80 -12.61 -9.24
N PRO A 5 27.01 -11.52 -9.14
CA PRO A 5 27.03 -10.67 -7.96
C PRO A 5 26.58 -11.48 -6.75
N ASP A 6 27.34 -11.36 -5.66
CA ASP A 6 26.97 -11.94 -4.37
C ASP A 6 25.79 -11.14 -3.81
N ILE A 7 24.68 -11.82 -3.54
CA ILE A 7 23.47 -11.19 -2.99
C ILE A 7 23.76 -10.50 -1.65
N GLN A 8 24.73 -10.98 -0.87
CA GLN A 8 25.10 -10.39 0.41
C GLN A 8 25.74 -9.00 0.26
N ASP A 9 26.52 -8.79 -0.80
CA ASP A 9 27.09 -7.46 -1.12
C ASP A 9 25.97 -6.48 -1.50
N GLY A 10 24.98 -6.96 -2.26
CA GLY A 10 23.80 -6.18 -2.63
C GLY A 10 22.92 -5.82 -1.43
N LEU A 11 22.65 -6.79 -0.55
CA LEU A 11 21.88 -6.59 0.68
C LEU A 11 22.56 -5.59 1.61
N ALA A 12 23.88 -5.68 1.78
CA ALA A 12 24.64 -4.70 2.56
C ALA A 12 24.53 -3.28 1.99
N THR A 13 24.57 -3.15 0.66
CA THR A 13 24.43 -1.85 -0.03
C THR A 13 23.02 -1.28 0.15
N VAL A 14 21.98 -2.10 0.00
CA VAL A 14 20.58 -1.68 0.22
C VAL A 14 20.36 -1.28 1.68
N LEU A 15 20.87 -2.05 2.63
CA LEU A 15 20.77 -1.75 4.06
C LEU A 15 21.43 -0.40 4.42
N ASP A 16 22.64 -0.15 3.90
CA ASP A 16 23.33 1.14 4.08
C ASP A 16 22.51 2.30 3.50
N CYS A 17 21.87 2.11 2.34
CA CYS A 17 21.00 3.11 1.73
C CYS A 17 19.73 3.37 2.58
N ILE A 18 19.08 2.33 3.11
CA ILE A 18 17.92 2.47 4.00
C ILE A 18 18.29 3.32 5.22
N GLN A 19 19.41 2.98 5.88
CA GLN A 19 19.88 3.68 7.09
C GLN A 19 20.27 5.13 6.80
N LYS A 20 21.05 5.38 5.73
CA LYS A 20 21.48 6.74 5.35
C LYS A 20 20.33 7.63 4.90
N SER A 21 19.24 7.04 4.40
CA SER A 21 18.04 7.77 4.01
C SER A 21 17.09 8.00 5.19
N GLY A 22 17.51 7.71 6.43
CA GLY A 22 16.76 7.97 7.66
C GLY A 22 15.56 7.05 7.88
N ARG A 23 15.54 5.88 7.24
CA ARG A 23 14.45 4.90 7.33
C ARG A 23 14.79 3.79 8.31
N ASN A 24 13.74 3.15 8.83
CA ASN A 24 13.89 2.01 9.70
C ASN A 24 13.65 0.72 8.93
N VAL A 25 14.49 -0.28 9.18
CA VAL A 25 14.16 -1.67 8.86
C VAL A 25 13.13 -2.12 9.89
N ILE A 26 11.99 -2.58 9.40
CA ILE A 26 10.88 -3.11 10.18
C ILE A 26 11.06 -4.61 10.35
N ASP A 27 11.48 -5.29 9.28
CA ASP A 27 11.68 -6.73 9.25
C ASP A 27 12.73 -7.14 8.22
N GLU A 28 13.32 -8.32 8.41
CA GLU A 28 14.21 -8.98 7.45
C GLU A 28 13.44 -10.08 6.73
N ILE A 29 13.69 -10.23 5.42
CA ILE A 29 13.01 -11.22 4.58
C ILE A 29 14.00 -12.34 4.30
N ASP A 30 13.62 -13.56 4.67
CA ASP A 30 14.24 -14.82 4.25
C ASP A 30 13.09 -15.80 3.98
N ASP A 31 12.58 -15.77 2.74
CA ASP A 31 11.35 -16.47 2.37
C ASP A 31 11.49 -17.17 1.00
N THR A 32 10.45 -17.87 0.58
CA THR A 32 10.37 -18.56 -0.71
C THR A 32 9.07 -18.19 -1.41
N THR A 33 9.17 -17.76 -2.67
CA THR A 33 8.01 -17.44 -3.51
C THR A 33 7.12 -18.67 -3.73
N GLU A 34 5.89 -18.47 -4.20
CA GLU A 34 4.97 -19.57 -4.55
C GLU A 34 5.56 -20.53 -5.59
N ASP A 35 6.43 -20.03 -6.47
CA ASP A 35 7.15 -20.81 -7.49
C ASP A 35 8.38 -21.56 -6.94
N GLY A 36 8.67 -21.43 -5.64
CA GLY A 36 9.79 -22.09 -4.98
C GLY A 36 11.12 -21.33 -5.05
N GLU A 37 11.12 -20.06 -5.48
CA GLU A 37 12.34 -19.25 -5.55
C GLU A 37 12.64 -18.60 -4.20
N LYS A 38 13.87 -18.75 -3.71
CA LYS A 38 14.30 -18.06 -2.48
C LYS A 38 14.37 -16.55 -2.72
N ILE A 39 13.83 -15.77 -1.78
CA ILE A 39 13.98 -14.32 -1.74
C ILE A 39 14.62 -13.87 -0.43
N GLU A 40 15.49 -12.87 -0.51
CA GLU A 40 16.13 -12.23 0.64
C GLU A 40 15.98 -10.71 0.53
N GLY A 41 15.80 -10.02 1.67
CA GLY A 41 15.50 -8.59 1.64
C GLY A 41 15.13 -7.97 2.97
N PHE A 42 14.44 -6.83 2.90
CA PHE A 42 14.02 -6.02 4.02
C PHE A 42 12.61 -5.47 3.81
N VAL A 43 11.84 -5.35 4.88
CA VAL A 43 10.70 -4.43 4.95
C VAL A 43 11.19 -3.15 5.60
N CYS A 44 10.99 -1.99 4.96
CA CYS A 44 11.42 -0.69 5.49
C CYS A 44 10.31 0.35 5.44
N SER A 45 10.39 1.35 6.33
CA SER A 45 9.42 2.44 6.37
C SER A 45 9.75 3.56 5.38
N HIS A 46 8.73 4.15 4.77
CA HIS A 46 8.78 5.41 4.02
C HIS A 46 7.58 6.28 4.42
N GLY A 47 7.80 7.19 5.37
CA GLY A 47 6.71 7.90 6.03
C GLY A 47 5.83 6.92 6.81
N GLU A 48 4.53 6.91 6.52
CA GLU A 48 3.55 5.97 7.10
C GLU A 48 3.43 4.66 6.32
N ASN A 49 4.12 4.53 5.18
CA ASN A 49 4.04 3.36 4.30
C ASN A 49 5.18 2.39 4.55
N ASN A 50 4.92 1.10 4.36
CA ASN A 50 5.94 0.06 4.36
C ASN A 50 6.25 -0.35 2.93
N LEU A 51 7.54 -0.51 2.63
CA LEU A 51 8.05 -0.97 1.35
C LEU A 51 8.82 -2.28 1.55
N ILE A 52 8.66 -3.19 0.61
CA ILE A 52 9.36 -4.47 0.57
C ILE A 52 10.51 -4.31 -0.42
N VAL A 53 11.74 -4.60 -0.01
CA VAL A 53 12.93 -4.55 -0.86
C VAL A 53 13.59 -5.91 -0.86
N TYR A 54 13.60 -6.62 -1.98
CA TYR A 54 14.09 -8.00 -2.02
C TYR A 54 14.80 -8.35 -3.32
N SER A 55 15.57 -9.43 -3.30
CA SER A 55 16.21 -10.01 -4.48
C SER A 55 16.18 -11.54 -4.40
N THR A 56 16.28 -12.20 -5.54
CA THR A 56 16.54 -13.64 -5.61
C THR A 56 18.04 -13.91 -5.81
N PRO A 57 18.57 -15.06 -5.38
CA PRO A 57 19.94 -15.46 -5.67
C PRO A 57 20.24 -15.46 -7.18
N GLY A 58 21.37 -14.86 -7.57
CA GLY A 58 21.77 -14.72 -8.98
C GLY A 58 21.11 -13.56 -9.73
N SER A 59 20.17 -12.83 -9.12
CA SER A 59 19.61 -11.61 -9.71
C SER A 59 20.63 -10.47 -9.70
N HIS A 60 20.62 -9.67 -10.78
CA HIS A 60 21.43 -8.46 -10.93
C HIS A 60 20.72 -7.19 -10.43
N PHE A 61 19.55 -7.32 -9.80
CA PHE A 61 18.78 -6.19 -9.29
C PHE A 61 17.98 -6.60 -8.05
N PHE A 62 17.64 -5.60 -7.24
CA PHE A 62 16.64 -5.69 -6.18
C PHE A 62 15.31 -5.14 -6.69
N THR A 63 14.21 -5.65 -6.16
CA THR A 63 12.87 -5.12 -6.38
C THR A 63 12.47 -4.33 -5.14
N VAL A 64 12.13 -3.05 -5.31
CA VAL A 64 11.37 -2.29 -4.30
C VAL A 64 9.90 -2.41 -4.69
N GLN A 65 9.06 -2.70 -3.72
CA GLN A 65 7.66 -3.03 -3.92
C GLN A 65 6.80 -2.37 -2.85
N TYR A 66 5.66 -1.86 -3.28
CA TYR A 66 4.57 -1.45 -2.41
C TYR A 66 3.35 -2.31 -2.72
N GLU A 67 2.75 -2.86 -1.67
CA GLU A 67 1.53 -3.65 -1.76
C GLU A 67 0.40 -2.93 -1.05
N TYR A 68 -0.75 -2.88 -1.71
CA TYR A 68 -1.97 -2.34 -1.13
C TYR A 68 -3.09 -3.37 -1.23
N ASP A 69 -3.75 -3.61 -0.11
CA ASP A 69 -4.99 -4.35 0.02
C ASP A 69 -5.95 -3.44 0.80
N VAL A 70 -7.15 -3.21 0.27
CA VAL A 70 -8.13 -2.33 0.91
C VAL A 70 -8.71 -2.92 2.21
N THR A 71 -8.59 -4.24 2.40
CA THR A 71 -9.30 -4.98 3.45
C THR A 71 -8.90 -4.58 4.88
N PRO A 72 -7.61 -4.36 5.23
CA PRO A 72 -7.25 -3.91 6.57
C PRO A 72 -7.75 -2.48 6.88
N ASN A 73 -7.68 -1.58 5.89
CA ASN A 73 -8.17 -0.20 6.06
C ASN A 73 -9.69 -0.19 6.19
N ALA A 74 -10.41 -0.97 5.38
CA ALA A 74 -11.86 -1.12 5.47
C ALA A 74 -12.30 -1.74 6.81
N ALA A 75 -11.58 -2.73 7.34
CA ALA A 75 -11.84 -3.29 8.68
C ALA A 75 -11.61 -2.26 9.79
N THR A 76 -10.55 -1.47 9.68
CA THR A 76 -10.28 -0.36 10.60
C THR A 76 -11.42 0.65 10.57
N ALA A 77 -11.84 1.11 9.39
CA ALA A 77 -12.92 2.07 9.23
C ALA A 77 -14.25 1.54 9.80
N GLN A 78 -14.59 0.27 9.53
CA GLN A 78 -15.79 -0.36 10.09
C GLN A 78 -15.77 -0.38 11.63
N LYS A 79 -14.64 -0.77 12.25
CA LYS A 79 -14.51 -0.77 13.71
C LYS A 79 -14.63 0.63 14.31
N ILE A 80 -14.00 1.62 13.69
CA ILE A 80 -14.11 3.01 14.16
C ILE A 80 -15.58 3.44 14.07
N GLN A 81 -16.27 3.16 12.97
CA GLN A 81 -17.68 3.52 12.80
C GLN A 81 -18.58 2.84 13.84
N GLU A 82 -18.36 1.57 14.14
CA GLU A 82 -19.11 0.86 15.18
C GLU A 82 -18.91 1.49 16.57
N LYS A 83 -17.68 1.90 16.88
CA LYS A 83 -17.39 2.60 18.14
C LYS A 83 -18.08 3.96 18.18
N ILE A 84 -18.04 4.72 17.08
CA ILE A 84 -18.75 6.00 16.93
C ILE A 84 -20.26 5.82 17.11
N ASN A 85 -20.87 4.81 16.49
CA ASN A 85 -22.31 4.58 16.58
C ASN A 85 -22.77 4.20 18.00
N ARG A 86 -21.84 3.80 18.88
CA ARG A 86 -22.08 3.52 20.30
C ARG A 86 -21.79 4.73 21.20
N LEU A 87 -21.20 5.79 20.66
CA LEU A 87 -20.96 7.01 21.41
C LEU A 87 -22.29 7.72 21.70
N PRO A 88 -22.51 8.19 22.94
CA PRO A 88 -23.61 9.08 23.26
C PRO A 88 -23.61 10.35 22.38
N SER A 89 -24.79 10.82 21.99
CA SER A 89 -24.96 12.00 21.14
C SER A 89 -24.59 13.33 21.83
N ASP A 90 -24.34 13.30 23.15
CA ASP A 90 -24.07 14.43 24.03
C ASP A 90 -22.60 14.51 24.50
N ILE A 91 -21.69 13.76 23.87
CA ILE A 91 -20.26 13.89 24.15
C ILE A 91 -19.77 15.32 23.83
N SER A 92 -19.17 15.95 24.83
CA SER A 92 -18.43 17.20 24.68
C SER A 92 -16.96 16.96 25.02
N GLY A 93 -16.08 17.13 24.04
CA GLY A 93 -14.64 16.93 24.17
C GLY A 93 -14.04 16.11 23.02
N GLU A 94 -12.71 16.02 22.98
CA GLU A 94 -11.99 15.14 22.06
C GLU A 94 -12.13 13.68 22.54
N VAL A 95 -12.58 12.81 21.64
CA VAL A 95 -12.63 11.36 21.89
C VAL A 95 -11.56 10.70 21.05
N GLN A 96 -10.59 10.08 21.71
CA GLN A 96 -9.66 9.18 21.04
C GLN A 96 -10.35 7.83 20.84
N ILE A 97 -10.40 7.38 19.59
CA ILE A 97 -10.95 6.07 19.22
C ILE A 97 -9.80 5.22 18.69
N ASP A 98 -9.30 4.33 19.54
CA ASP A 98 -8.34 3.32 19.11
C ASP A 98 -9.11 2.16 18.47
N ALA A 99 -8.62 1.60 17.37
CA ALA A 99 -9.24 0.47 16.68
C ALA A 99 -8.25 -0.68 16.55
N ASP A 100 -8.29 -1.62 17.49
CA ASP A 100 -7.55 -2.87 17.38
C ASP A 100 -8.26 -3.78 16.37
N ILE A 101 -7.66 -3.95 15.20
CA ILE A 101 -8.11 -4.89 14.17
C ILE A 101 -7.50 -6.28 14.40
N THR A 102 -8.29 -7.31 14.17
CA THR A 102 -7.89 -8.71 14.21
C THR A 102 -7.99 -9.34 12.83
N ASN A 103 -7.39 -10.51 12.64
CA ASN A 103 -7.52 -11.26 11.38
C ASN A 103 -8.96 -11.69 11.07
N GLU A 104 -9.80 -11.86 12.10
CA GLU A 104 -11.21 -12.18 11.92
C GLU A 104 -11.96 -10.99 11.30
N ASP A 105 -11.68 -9.76 11.75
CA ASP A 105 -12.27 -8.54 11.18
C ASP A 105 -11.87 -8.33 9.72
N ILE A 106 -10.60 -8.61 9.39
CA ILE A 106 -10.10 -8.55 8.01
C ILE A 106 -10.82 -9.60 7.16
N THR A 107 -11.01 -10.81 7.68
CA THR A 107 -11.70 -11.90 6.98
C THR A 107 -13.16 -11.54 6.69
N GLU A 108 -13.89 -10.99 7.67
CA GLU A 108 -15.28 -10.53 7.49
C GLU A 108 -15.37 -9.47 6.36
N VAL A 109 -14.46 -8.50 6.36
CA VAL A 109 -14.42 -7.47 5.33
C VAL A 109 -14.06 -8.03 3.96
N ARG A 110 -13.13 -9.00 3.88
CA ARG A 110 -12.81 -9.71 2.63
C ARG A 110 -14.06 -10.37 2.03
N GLU A 111 -14.83 -11.08 2.84
CA GLU A 111 -16.08 -11.73 2.40
C GLU A 111 -17.11 -10.70 1.92
N ARG A 112 -17.29 -9.61 2.67
CA ARG A 112 -18.18 -8.50 2.30
C ARG A 112 -17.77 -7.85 0.96
N ILE A 113 -16.48 -7.60 0.75
CA ILE A 113 -15.96 -7.04 -0.50
C ILE A 113 -16.18 -8.01 -1.67
N ALA A 114 -15.93 -9.31 -1.45
CA ALA A 114 -16.15 -10.33 -2.47
C ALA A 114 -17.63 -10.41 -2.90
N GLU A 115 -18.56 -10.30 -1.94
CA GLU A 115 -20.00 -10.28 -2.21
C GLU A 115 -20.45 -8.97 -2.87
N LEU A 116 -19.93 -7.82 -2.43
CA LEU A 116 -20.19 -6.52 -3.09
C LEU A 116 -19.75 -6.54 -4.56
N ASN A 117 -18.57 -7.10 -4.83
CA ASN A 117 -18.06 -7.24 -6.20
C ASN A 117 -18.92 -8.19 -7.04
N LYS A 118 -19.42 -9.27 -6.46
CA LYS A 118 -20.31 -10.21 -7.15
C LYS A 118 -21.68 -9.60 -7.49
N GLN A 119 -22.13 -8.63 -6.70
CA GLN A 119 -23.38 -7.89 -6.95
C GLN A 119 -23.23 -6.80 -8.03
N ARG A 120 -21.99 -6.37 -8.31
CA ARG A 120 -21.70 -5.42 -9.40
C ARG A 120 -21.82 -6.14 -10.74
N ASP A 121 -22.29 -5.42 -11.75
CA ASP A 121 -22.24 -5.94 -13.12
C ASP A 121 -20.81 -5.89 -13.68
N ASP A 122 -20.55 -6.67 -14.73
CA ASP A 122 -19.23 -6.74 -15.37
C ASP A 122 -18.73 -5.37 -15.86
N LYS A 123 -19.64 -4.46 -16.23
CA LYS A 123 -19.26 -3.11 -16.70
C LYS A 123 -18.77 -2.25 -15.54
N GLN A 124 -19.36 -2.37 -14.36
CA GLN A 124 -18.92 -1.70 -13.15
C GLN A 124 -17.55 -2.21 -12.71
N ILE A 125 -17.36 -3.54 -12.68
CA ILE A 125 -16.06 -4.15 -12.36
C ILE A 125 -14.99 -3.71 -13.37
N GLN A 126 -15.30 -3.75 -14.67
CA GLN A 126 -14.39 -3.31 -15.72
C GLN A 126 -14.05 -1.82 -15.60
N LYS A 127 -15.00 -0.98 -15.21
CA LYS A 127 -14.76 0.46 -14.99
C LYS A 127 -13.77 0.70 -13.85
N VAL A 128 -13.89 -0.04 -12.74
CA VAL A 128 -12.93 0.01 -11.63
C VAL A 128 -11.55 -0.44 -12.09
N HIS A 129 -11.48 -1.58 -12.79
CA HIS A 129 -10.23 -2.12 -13.30
C HIS A 129 -9.52 -1.16 -14.27
N THR A 130 -10.24 -0.63 -15.27
CA THR A 130 -9.67 0.33 -16.23
C THR A 130 -9.17 1.59 -15.53
N LYS A 131 -9.90 2.10 -14.54
CA LYS A 131 -9.47 3.28 -13.78
C LYS A 131 -8.17 3.03 -12.99
N LEU A 132 -8.03 1.83 -12.40
CA LEU A 132 -6.79 1.43 -11.73
C LEU A 132 -5.62 1.32 -12.71
N VAL A 133 -5.83 0.66 -13.85
CA VAL A 133 -4.83 0.56 -14.91
C VAL A 133 -4.36 1.95 -15.33
N ASP A 134 -5.29 2.88 -15.60
CA ASP A 134 -4.95 4.24 -16.02
C ASP A 134 -4.11 4.98 -14.97
N GLN A 135 -4.35 4.74 -13.68
CA GLN A 135 -3.62 5.40 -12.58
C GLN A 135 -2.29 4.72 -12.26
N LEU A 136 -2.20 3.40 -12.41
CA LEU A 136 -0.99 2.60 -12.12
C LEU A 136 0.00 2.57 -13.30
N SER A 137 -0.43 2.96 -14.50
CA SER A 137 0.39 2.93 -15.72
C SER A 137 1.44 4.05 -15.74
N ASP A 138 2.45 3.92 -14.87
CA ASP A 138 3.65 4.73 -14.88
C ASP A 138 4.79 3.98 -15.61
N PRO A 139 5.50 4.61 -16.57
CA PRO A 139 6.57 3.93 -17.30
C PRO A 139 7.77 3.51 -16.43
N ASN A 140 7.89 4.05 -15.22
CA ASN A 140 9.00 3.79 -14.30
C ASN A 140 8.73 2.67 -13.29
N CYS A 141 7.51 2.13 -13.28
CA CYS A 141 7.06 1.10 -12.34
C CYS A 141 6.32 -0.03 -13.08
N GLY A 142 6.57 -1.27 -12.65
CA GLY A 142 5.66 -2.38 -12.94
C GLY A 142 4.50 -2.37 -11.95
N TYR A 143 3.36 -2.94 -12.35
CA TYR A 143 2.23 -3.11 -11.44
C TYR A 143 1.47 -4.41 -11.69
N GLN A 144 0.72 -4.83 -10.67
CA GLN A 144 -0.23 -5.94 -10.72
C GLN A 144 -1.48 -5.56 -9.94
N ILE A 145 -2.65 -5.97 -10.41
CA ILE A 145 -3.93 -5.75 -9.72
C ILE A 145 -4.37 -7.06 -9.06
N ARG A 146 -4.77 -6.99 -7.79
CA ARG A 146 -5.33 -8.13 -7.04
C ARG A 146 -6.83 -8.22 -7.30
N ASN A 147 -7.27 -9.40 -7.74
CA ASN A 147 -8.64 -9.65 -8.20
C ASN A 147 -9.29 -10.91 -7.59
N ASP A 148 -8.66 -11.52 -6.58
CA ASP A 148 -9.11 -12.76 -5.92
C ASP A 148 -10.43 -12.62 -5.13
N LEU A 149 -10.97 -11.41 -5.01
CA LEU A 149 -12.28 -11.11 -4.38
C LEU A 149 -13.35 -10.74 -5.41
N ASN A 150 -13.45 -11.49 -6.52
CA ASN A 150 -14.42 -11.27 -7.62
C ASN A 150 -14.30 -9.89 -8.31
N GLY A 151 -13.17 -9.19 -8.14
CA GLY A 151 -12.95 -7.85 -8.69
C GLY A 151 -11.75 -7.15 -8.05
N PRO A 152 -11.33 -5.97 -8.58
CA PRO A 152 -10.16 -5.26 -8.10
C PRO A 152 -10.33 -4.75 -6.68
N HIS A 153 -9.48 -5.20 -5.76
CA HIS A 153 -9.53 -4.78 -4.34
C HIS A 153 -8.16 -4.34 -3.79
N GLY A 154 -7.10 -4.58 -4.55
CA GLY A 154 -5.75 -4.23 -4.17
C GLY A 154 -4.85 -4.17 -5.39
N PHE A 155 -3.61 -3.77 -5.17
CA PHE A 155 -2.60 -3.72 -6.21
C PHE A 155 -1.20 -3.85 -5.61
N MET A 156 -0.25 -4.06 -6.48
CA MET A 156 1.17 -4.03 -6.20
C MET A 156 1.82 -3.11 -7.21
N THR A 157 2.75 -2.28 -6.77
CA THR A 157 3.63 -1.48 -7.64
C THR A 157 5.07 -1.79 -7.29
N GLN A 158 5.92 -1.89 -8.29
CA GLN A 158 7.31 -2.30 -8.10
C GLN A 158 8.27 -1.59 -9.04
N LYS A 159 9.51 -1.43 -8.59
CA LYS A 159 10.61 -0.84 -9.37
C LYS A 159 11.90 -1.63 -9.11
N LYS A 160 12.69 -1.81 -10.16
CA LYS A 160 14.02 -2.43 -10.04
C LYS A 160 15.06 -1.42 -9.57
N LEU A 161 15.97 -1.88 -8.73
CA LEU A 161 17.15 -1.19 -8.25
C LEU A 161 18.40 -1.97 -8.63
N PHE A 162 19.38 -1.30 -9.22
CA PHE A 162 20.64 -1.91 -9.60
C PHE A 162 21.71 -1.64 -8.54
N ALA A 163 21.51 -2.21 -7.35
CA ALA A 163 22.35 -1.94 -6.17
C ALA A 163 23.83 -2.34 -6.34
N TYR A 164 24.15 -3.14 -7.37
CA TYR A 164 25.53 -3.54 -7.70
C TYR A 164 26.27 -2.51 -8.57
N GLU A 165 25.59 -1.48 -9.07
CA GLU A 165 26.23 -0.41 -9.84
C GLU A 165 27.05 0.49 -8.93
N SER A 166 28.25 0.87 -9.37
CA SER A 166 29.21 1.60 -8.53
C SER A 166 28.77 3.01 -8.15
N ASP A 167 27.83 3.57 -8.90
CA ASP A 167 27.22 4.88 -8.69
C ASP A 167 25.88 4.81 -7.96
N PHE A 168 25.39 3.60 -7.62
CA PHE A 168 24.18 3.45 -6.82
C PHE A 168 24.36 4.10 -5.45
N SER A 169 23.40 4.95 -5.08
CA SER A 169 23.48 5.79 -3.90
C SER A 169 22.19 5.77 -3.06
N PRO A 170 22.25 6.26 -1.81
CA PRO A 170 21.04 6.47 -1.01
C PRO A 170 20.00 7.36 -1.70
N SER A 171 20.42 8.30 -2.55
CA SER A 171 19.51 9.14 -3.32
C SER A 171 18.75 8.37 -4.41
N ASP A 172 19.38 7.37 -5.03
CA ASP A 172 18.70 6.51 -6.02
C ASP A 172 17.68 5.60 -5.36
N PHE A 173 18.03 5.06 -4.19
CA PHE A 173 17.11 4.30 -3.35
C PHE A 173 15.91 5.17 -2.93
N ASP A 174 16.17 6.36 -2.40
CA ASP A 174 15.14 7.32 -1.97
C ASP A 174 14.20 7.70 -3.12
N ALA A 175 14.76 8.00 -4.29
CA ALA A 175 14.00 8.32 -5.50
C ALA A 175 13.13 7.15 -5.95
N ALA A 176 13.61 5.91 -5.84
CA ALA A 176 12.82 4.72 -6.16
C ALA A 176 11.63 4.55 -5.20
N CYS A 177 11.85 4.69 -3.89
CA CYS A 177 10.78 4.67 -2.89
C CYS A 177 9.74 5.76 -3.17
N GLN A 178 10.19 7.00 -3.37
CA GLN A 178 9.33 8.15 -3.66
C GLN A 178 8.50 7.91 -4.93
N THR A 179 9.10 7.33 -5.98
CA THR A 179 8.41 7.01 -7.24
C THR A 179 7.27 6.02 -6.98
N ILE A 180 7.57 4.90 -6.32
CA ILE A 180 6.59 3.85 -6.01
C ILE A 180 5.42 4.42 -5.20
N ILE A 181 5.71 5.13 -4.11
CA ILE A 181 4.66 5.72 -3.27
C ILE A 181 3.83 6.74 -4.05
N SER A 182 4.46 7.60 -4.84
CA SER A 182 3.73 8.60 -5.63
C SER A 182 2.77 7.97 -6.65
N VAL A 183 3.16 6.84 -7.25
CA VAL A 183 2.29 6.07 -8.16
C VAL A 183 1.16 5.39 -7.39
N ALA A 184 1.41 4.91 -6.17
CA ALA A 184 0.44 4.15 -5.37
C ALA A 184 -0.66 5.01 -4.73
N MET A 185 -0.39 6.27 -4.39
CA MET A 185 -1.33 7.12 -3.64
C MET A 185 -2.71 7.27 -4.29
N MET A 186 -2.76 7.59 -5.59
CA MET A 186 -4.02 7.84 -6.29
C MET A 186 -4.87 6.56 -6.48
N PRO A 187 -4.30 5.41 -6.91
CA PRO A 187 -4.98 4.11 -6.91
C PRO A 187 -5.48 3.67 -5.54
N GLN A 188 -4.69 3.88 -4.48
CA GLN A 188 -5.09 3.59 -3.10
C GLN A 188 -6.35 4.36 -2.73
N GLN A 189 -6.31 5.69 -2.86
CA GLN A 189 -7.46 6.54 -2.54
C GLN A 189 -8.69 6.15 -3.37
N PHE A 190 -8.50 5.83 -4.64
CA PHE A 190 -9.58 5.36 -5.49
C PHE A 190 -10.23 4.06 -4.98
N LEU A 191 -9.44 3.08 -4.54
CA LEU A 191 -9.97 1.85 -3.95
C LEU A 191 -10.68 2.11 -2.61
N GLU A 192 -10.12 2.99 -1.78
CA GLU A 192 -10.74 3.42 -0.53
C GLU A 192 -12.13 4.04 -0.78
N ASP A 193 -12.26 4.89 -1.80
CA ASP A 193 -13.54 5.46 -2.22
C ASP A 193 -14.51 4.39 -2.76
N VAL A 194 -14.02 3.45 -3.58
CA VAL A 194 -14.85 2.36 -4.15
C VAL A 194 -15.44 1.44 -3.08
N TYR A 195 -14.75 1.29 -1.95
CA TYR A 195 -15.15 0.41 -0.84
C TYR A 195 -15.61 1.16 0.41
N ASN A 196 -15.81 2.49 0.31
CA ASN A 196 -16.27 3.36 1.39
C ASN A 196 -15.45 3.21 2.68
N VAL A 197 -14.13 3.31 2.58
CA VAL A 197 -13.18 3.27 3.71
C VAL A 197 -13.16 4.59 4.50
N SER A 198 -14.31 5.25 4.57
CA SER A 198 -14.51 6.53 5.25
C SER A 198 -15.30 6.34 6.53
N VAL A 199 -15.01 7.18 7.53
CA VAL A 199 -15.70 7.20 8.81
C VAL A 199 -16.61 8.42 8.87
N ASP A 200 -17.91 8.18 9.10
CA ASP A 200 -18.91 9.22 9.29
C ASP A 200 -18.84 9.76 10.72
N LEU A 201 -18.25 10.95 10.87
CA LEU A 201 -18.16 11.64 12.15
C LEU A 201 -19.48 12.39 12.46
N PRO A 202 -20.10 12.16 13.63
CA PRO A 202 -21.28 12.93 14.04
C PRO A 202 -20.88 14.39 14.26
N GLY A 203 -21.40 15.31 13.44
CA GLY A 203 -21.22 16.76 13.62
C GLY A 203 -20.84 17.57 12.38
N LYS A 204 -20.52 16.95 11.24
CA LYS A 204 -20.57 17.67 9.96
C LYS A 204 -22.01 17.70 9.47
N GLY A 205 -22.71 18.77 9.80
CA GLY A 205 -23.99 19.09 9.17
C GLY A 205 -23.86 18.99 7.65
N VAL A 206 -24.90 18.45 7.02
CA VAL A 206 -25.09 18.43 5.58
C VAL A 206 -25.01 19.88 5.09
N ASP A 207 -23.85 20.30 4.59
CA ASP A 207 -23.74 21.50 3.79
C ASP A 207 -23.89 21.05 2.34
N ASP A 208 -25.15 20.99 1.91
CA ASP A 208 -25.54 20.96 0.51
C ASP A 208 -25.01 22.25 -0.16
N SER A 209 -23.75 22.23 -0.57
CA SER A 209 -23.28 23.17 -1.58
C SER A 209 -22.32 22.47 -2.55
N ALA A 210 -22.77 22.49 -3.80
CA ALA A 210 -22.06 22.02 -4.95
C ALA A 210 -20.65 22.64 -5.04
N GLY A 211 -19.66 21.79 -5.27
CA GLY A 211 -18.41 22.18 -5.89
C GLY A 211 -17.25 22.50 -4.94
N GLN A 212 -16.19 21.73 -5.15
CA GLN A 212 -14.77 22.08 -4.98
C GLN A 212 -14.07 21.88 -3.62
N LYS A 213 -12.97 21.13 -3.78
CA LYS A 213 -11.66 21.16 -3.11
C LYS A 213 -11.47 20.23 -1.91
N THR A 214 -10.80 19.13 -2.24
CA THR A 214 -9.83 18.40 -1.41
C THR A 214 -9.18 19.33 -0.38
N ALA A 215 -9.43 19.04 0.90
CA ALA A 215 -8.72 19.68 1.99
C ALA A 215 -7.29 19.14 2.03
N HIS A 216 -6.33 19.95 1.57
CA HIS A 216 -4.92 19.77 1.89
C HIS A 216 -4.74 19.82 3.41
N ARG A 217 -4.23 18.74 4.01
CA ARG A 217 -3.62 18.80 5.34
C ARG A 217 -2.31 19.58 5.21
N GLY A 218 -2.28 20.79 5.75
CA GLY A 218 -1.07 21.57 5.95
C GLY A 218 -0.29 21.04 7.15
N PHE A 219 1.01 20.89 6.99
CA PHE A 219 1.95 20.68 8.08
C PHE A 219 2.28 22.04 8.72
N GLN A 220 2.31 22.08 10.05
CA GLN A 220 2.99 23.13 10.82
C GLN A 220 4.44 22.70 11.08
#